data_AF-A0A8C6WXP6-F1
#
_entry.id   AF-A0A8C6WXP6-F1
#
_cell.length_a   1.000
_cell.length_b   1.000
_cell.length_c   1.000
_cell.angle_alpha   90.00
_cell.angle_beta   90.00
_cell.angle_gamma   90.00
#
_symmetry.space_group_name_H-M   'P 1'
#
loop_
_entity.id
_entity.type
_entity.pdbx_description
1 polymer ?
#
loop_
_entity_poly.entity_id
_entity_poly.type
_entity_poly.pdbx_seq_one_letter_code
_entity_poly.pdbx_strand_id
1 'polypeptide(L)'
;MNRGINNGENLPSELLTKLYASIRSEPFKIPEDDGNDLTLTFFNPDREGWLLKIGGRVKTWKRRWFILTDSCLYYFKYTTDKDPIGIIPLENLCVRELPDTSKPFCLELFSAKGQKVKACKTEHRGRVVQGKHQSYKLSASNVEERDSWIQAIRASITKDPFYDLVSVRKRKVISHTSL
;
A
#
# COMPACT_ATOMS: atom_id res chain seq x y z
N MET A 1 -27.79 21.10 -3.80
CA MET A 1 -26.60 20.31 -4.20
C MET A 1 -26.31 19.16 -3.23
N ASN A 2 -26.61 19.24 -1.93
CA ASN A 2 -26.30 18.18 -0.94
C ASN A 2 -27.51 17.36 -0.45
N ARG A 3 -28.59 17.24 -1.23
CA ARG A 3 -29.78 16.48 -0.81
C ARG A 3 -29.50 14.98 -0.90
N GLY A 4 -29.92 14.20 0.09
CA GLY A 4 -29.76 12.74 0.11
C GLY A 4 -28.33 12.22 0.37
N ILE A 5 -27.39 13.10 0.72
CA ILE A 5 -25.97 12.73 0.86
C ILE A 5 -25.67 11.86 2.09
N ASN A 6 -26.60 11.78 3.05
CA ASN A 6 -26.48 10.94 4.24
C ASN A 6 -27.25 9.62 4.05
N ASN A 7 -26.73 8.73 3.21
CA ASN A 7 -27.37 7.43 2.90
C ASN A 7 -28.83 7.54 2.40
N GLY A 8 -29.11 8.56 1.58
CA GLY A 8 -30.47 8.85 1.08
C GLY A 8 -31.21 9.90 1.90
N GLU A 9 -30.73 10.26 3.09
CA GLU A 9 -31.28 11.34 3.90
C GLU A 9 -30.53 12.67 3.71
N ASN A 10 -31.18 13.77 4.10
CA ASN A 10 -30.59 15.10 4.07
C ASN A 10 -29.80 15.37 5.35
N LEU A 11 -28.61 15.97 5.22
CA LEU A 11 -27.90 16.52 6.37
C LEU A 11 -28.67 17.70 6.98
N PRO A 12 -28.52 17.95 8.29
CA PRO A 12 -29.13 19.11 8.94
C PRO A 12 -28.73 20.43 8.26
N SER A 13 -29.72 21.28 7.97
CA SER A 13 -29.50 22.56 7.28
C SER A 13 -28.53 23.47 8.04
N GLU A 14 -28.58 23.44 9.37
CA GLU A 14 -27.68 24.20 10.23
C GLU A 14 -26.21 23.77 10.05
N LEU A 15 -25.96 22.46 9.92
CA LEU A 15 -24.62 21.94 9.69
C LEU A 15 -24.08 22.38 8.32
N LEU A 16 -24.89 22.27 7.27
CA LEU A 16 -24.52 22.73 5.93
C LEU A 16 -24.24 24.24 5.90
N THR A 17 -25.03 25.02 6.65
CA THR A 17 -24.85 26.47 6.77
C THR A 17 -23.57 26.81 7.50
N LYS A 18 -23.26 26.13 8.61
CA LYS A 18 -22.00 26.31 9.35
C LYS A 18 -20.77 25.96 8.50
N LEU A 19 -20.83 24.86 7.75
CA LEU A 19 -19.76 24.44 6.85
C LEU A 19 -19.56 25.48 5.73
N TYR A 20 -20.63 25.94 5.10
CA TYR A 20 -20.55 26.98 4.07
C TYR A 20 -19.99 28.30 4.61
N ALA A 21 -20.46 28.74 5.77
CA ALA A 21 -19.98 29.97 6.40
C ALA A 21 -18.49 29.88 6.75
N SER A 22 -18.04 28.75 7.32
CA SER A 22 -16.64 28.49 7.68
C SER A 22 -15.71 28.54 6.46
N ILE A 23 -16.05 27.80 5.39
CA ILE A 23 -15.25 27.77 4.15
C ILE A 23 -15.23 29.13 3.45
N ARG A 24 -16.34 29.88 3.53
CA ARG A 24 -16.44 31.23 2.97
C ARG A 24 -15.66 32.27 3.78
N SER A 25 -15.59 32.14 5.10
CA SER A 25 -14.88 33.08 5.98
C SER A 25 -13.38 32.84 5.98
N GLU A 26 -12.95 31.58 5.99
CA GLU A 26 -11.54 31.20 6.00
C GLU A 26 -11.28 30.21 4.86
N PRO A 27 -10.69 30.67 3.73
CA PRO A 27 -10.21 29.78 2.70
C PRO A 27 -9.23 28.78 3.30
N PHE A 28 -9.26 27.53 2.81
CA PHE A 28 -8.29 26.54 3.23
C PHE A 28 -6.87 27.06 2.99
N LYS A 29 -6.07 27.11 4.07
CA LYS A 29 -4.63 27.33 3.95
C LYS A 29 -4.03 26.04 3.42
N ILE A 30 -3.78 26.02 2.11
CA ILE A 30 -2.96 24.99 1.50
C ILE A 30 -1.51 25.31 1.92
N PRO A 31 -0.84 24.46 2.69
CA PRO A 31 0.56 24.69 3.05
C PRO A 31 1.41 24.81 1.77
N GLU A 32 2.43 25.66 1.78
CA GLU A 32 3.39 25.72 0.68
C GLU A 32 4.08 24.36 0.56
N ASP A 33 4.09 23.79 -0.66
CA ASP A 33 4.71 22.52 -0.98
C ASP A 33 6.24 22.67 -0.92
N ASP A 34 6.81 22.43 0.25
CA ASP A 34 8.26 22.33 0.45
C ASP A 34 8.83 20.96 0.04
N GLY A 35 7.98 20.08 -0.52
CA GLY A 35 8.31 18.72 -0.94
C GLY A 35 8.63 17.76 0.22
N ASN A 36 8.41 18.18 1.47
CA ASN A 36 8.83 17.44 2.66
C ASN A 36 7.66 17.06 3.58
N ASP A 37 6.42 17.38 3.18
CA ASP A 37 5.22 17.03 3.93
C ASP A 37 4.54 15.75 3.44
N LEU A 38 4.57 14.73 4.30
CA LEU A 38 3.90 13.44 4.10
C LEU A 38 2.39 13.53 4.11
N THR A 39 1.84 14.61 4.65
CA THR A 39 0.40 14.84 4.57
C THR A 39 -0.07 14.89 3.12
N LEU A 40 0.82 15.14 2.15
CA LEU A 40 0.49 15.12 0.72
C LEU A 40 0.68 13.74 0.06
N THR A 41 1.73 12.98 0.40
CA THR A 41 2.01 11.68 -0.25
C THR A 41 1.06 10.55 0.21
N PHE A 42 0.63 10.61 1.47
CA PHE A 42 -0.27 9.60 2.04
C PHE A 42 -1.61 10.20 2.47
N PHE A 43 -2.02 11.31 1.85
CA PHE A 43 -3.34 11.89 2.13
C PHE A 43 -4.44 10.92 1.70
N ASN A 44 -5.35 10.60 2.63
CA ASN A 44 -6.51 9.75 2.36
C ASN A 44 -6.15 8.38 1.73
N PRO A 45 -5.41 7.52 2.45
CA PRO A 45 -5.01 6.23 1.92
C PRO A 45 -6.23 5.31 1.73
N ASP A 46 -6.17 4.42 0.73
CA ASP A 46 -7.18 3.37 0.53
C ASP A 46 -7.34 2.51 1.79
N ARG A 47 -6.21 2.26 2.48
CA ARG A 47 -6.18 1.57 3.76
C ARG A 47 -4.89 1.83 4.51
N GLU A 48 -4.97 1.87 5.84
CA GLU A 48 -3.81 1.88 6.71
C GLU A 48 -4.01 0.99 7.94
N GLY A 49 -2.93 0.49 8.53
CA GLY A 49 -3.05 -0.41 9.66
C GLY A 49 -1.78 -1.18 10.01
N TRP A 50 -1.78 -1.78 11.20
CA TRP A 50 -0.68 -2.62 11.66
C TRP A 50 -0.79 -4.04 11.10
N LEU A 51 0.31 -4.53 10.51
CA LEU A 51 0.46 -5.93 10.12
C LEU A 51 1.80 -6.50 10.61
N LEU A 52 1.84 -7.82 10.78
CA LEU A 52 3.09 -8.56 10.86
C LEU A 52 3.52 -8.96 9.44
N LYS A 53 4.80 -8.84 9.11
CA LYS A 53 5.37 -9.32 7.84
C LYS A 53 6.53 -10.27 8.06
N ILE A 54 6.68 -11.28 7.19
CA ILE A 54 7.89 -12.10 7.17
C ILE A 54 9.05 -11.34 6.49
N GLY A 55 10.28 -11.55 6.96
CA GLY A 55 11.48 -11.04 6.30
C GLY A 55 11.84 -11.82 5.02
N GLY A 56 12.58 -11.17 4.11
CA GLY A 56 12.96 -11.76 2.82
C GLY A 56 14.04 -12.82 2.96
N ARG A 57 15.24 -12.39 3.37
CA ARG A 57 16.40 -13.27 3.61
C ARG A 57 16.28 -14.02 4.93
N VAL A 58 16.04 -13.29 6.01
CA VAL A 58 15.84 -13.86 7.35
C VAL A 58 14.35 -13.95 7.61
N LYS A 59 13.83 -15.16 7.81
CA LYS A 59 12.39 -15.46 7.92
C LYS A 59 11.82 -15.15 9.32
N THR A 60 12.00 -13.92 9.79
CA THR A 60 11.43 -13.43 11.05
C THR A 60 10.21 -12.56 10.79
N TRP A 61 9.19 -12.69 11.64
CA TRP A 61 8.04 -11.79 11.66
C TRP A 61 8.41 -10.43 12.26
N LYS A 62 7.93 -9.34 11.65
CA LYS A 62 8.15 -7.96 12.11
C LYS A 62 6.86 -7.17 12.01
N ARG A 63 6.48 -6.48 13.09
CA ARG A 63 5.34 -5.55 13.12
C ARG A 63 5.69 -4.26 12.39
N ARG A 64 4.85 -3.85 11.45
CA ARG A 64 5.04 -2.63 10.63
C ARG A 64 3.69 -1.95 10.42
N TRP A 65 3.71 -0.63 10.36
CA TRP A 65 2.57 0.16 9.95
C TRP A 65 2.52 0.14 8.43
N PHE A 66 1.41 -0.26 7.85
CA PHE A 66 1.22 -0.34 6.42
C PHE A 66 0.27 0.75 5.95
N ILE A 67 0.57 1.33 4.79
CA ILE A 67 -0.29 2.28 4.08
C ILE A 67 -0.43 1.77 2.65
N LEU A 68 -1.67 1.66 2.18
CA LEU A 68 -2.03 1.35 0.81
C LEU A 68 -2.52 2.63 0.14
N THR A 69 -1.81 3.08 -0.89
CA THR A 69 -2.21 4.20 -1.74
C THR A 69 -1.52 4.07 -3.09
N ASP A 70 -2.08 4.66 -4.15
CA ASP A 70 -1.46 4.75 -5.48
C ASP A 70 -0.96 3.41 -6.03
N SER A 71 -1.76 2.35 -5.88
CA SER A 71 -1.39 0.97 -6.28
C SER A 71 -0.09 0.45 -5.65
N CYS A 72 0.33 1.02 -4.52
CA CYS A 72 1.55 0.68 -3.80
C CYS A 72 1.24 0.39 -2.33
N LEU A 73 1.95 -0.61 -1.79
CA LEU A 73 1.90 -0.93 -0.38
C LEU A 73 3.20 -0.51 0.29
N TYR A 74 3.10 0.52 1.12
CA TYR A 74 4.19 1.12 1.89
C TYR A 74 4.21 0.54 3.30
N TYR A 75 5.39 0.43 3.90
CA TYR A 75 5.47 0.03 5.31
C TYR A 75 6.56 0.77 6.10
N PHE A 76 6.23 1.12 7.34
CA PHE A 76 7.00 1.96 8.23
C PHE A 76 7.34 1.24 9.53
N LYS A 77 8.37 1.70 10.26
CA LYS A 77 8.69 1.16 11.59
C LYS A 77 7.63 1.60 12.58
N TYR A 78 7.31 2.90 12.53
CA TYR A 78 6.38 3.61 13.39
C TYR A 78 5.43 4.48 12.56
N THR A 79 4.29 4.83 13.13
CA THR A 79 3.28 5.70 12.48
C THR A 79 3.76 7.14 12.31
N THR A 80 4.78 7.56 13.06
CA THR A 80 5.39 8.89 13.00
C THR A 80 6.61 8.95 12.09
N ASP A 81 7.02 7.83 11.50
CA ASP A 81 8.17 7.80 10.60
C ASP A 81 7.84 8.54 9.31
N LYS A 82 8.81 9.31 8.82
CA LYS A 82 8.65 10.04 7.58
C LYS A 82 8.85 9.16 6.35
N ASP A 83 9.96 8.42 6.35
CA ASP A 83 10.32 7.60 5.21
C ASP A 83 9.83 6.15 5.37
N PRO A 84 9.26 5.54 4.32
CA PRO A 84 8.92 4.12 4.34
C PRO A 84 10.19 3.27 4.46
N ILE A 85 10.12 2.20 5.26
CA ILE A 85 11.15 1.16 5.25
C ILE A 85 11.11 0.39 3.95
N GLY A 86 9.95 0.27 3.30
CA GLY A 86 9.92 -0.29 1.96
C GLY A 86 8.60 -0.07 1.25
N ILE A 87 8.70 -0.27 -0.06
CA ILE A 87 7.65 0.01 -1.02
C ILE A 87 7.46 -1.25 -1.86
N ILE A 88 6.22 -1.69 -1.97
CA ILE A 88 5.81 -2.85 -2.75
C ILE A 88 4.79 -2.37 -3.78
N PRO A 89 5.22 -2.07 -5.02
CA PRO A 89 4.30 -1.85 -6.12
C PRO A 89 3.41 -3.07 -6.32
N LEU A 90 2.10 -2.86 -6.45
CA LEU A 90 1.11 -3.95 -6.57
C LEU A 90 0.89 -4.38 -8.02
N GLU A 91 1.55 -3.74 -9.00
CA GLU A 91 1.38 -4.09 -10.40
C GLU A 91 1.69 -5.56 -10.64
N ASN A 92 0.75 -6.28 -11.26
CA ASN A 92 0.88 -7.69 -11.61
C ASN A 92 1.11 -8.63 -10.42
N LEU A 93 0.77 -8.17 -9.21
CA LEU A 93 0.66 -9.02 -8.05
C LEU A 93 -0.77 -9.53 -7.90
N CYS A 94 -0.90 -10.58 -7.12
CA CYS A 94 -2.16 -11.12 -6.66
C CYS A 94 -2.09 -11.24 -5.14
N VAL A 95 -3.25 -11.20 -4.50
CA VAL A 95 -3.39 -11.40 -3.06
C VAL A 95 -4.37 -12.52 -2.76
N ARG A 96 -4.00 -13.38 -1.82
CA ARG A 96 -4.82 -14.50 -1.35
C ARG A 96 -4.69 -14.71 0.15
N GLU A 97 -5.69 -15.36 0.73
CA GLU A 97 -5.57 -15.95 2.05
C GLU A 97 -4.47 -17.03 2.02
N LEU A 98 -3.71 -17.09 3.10
CA LEU A 98 -2.69 -18.10 3.30
C LEU A 98 -2.90 -18.77 4.65
N PRO A 99 -3.28 -20.05 4.70
CA PRO A 99 -3.17 -20.84 5.93
C PRO A 99 -1.69 -20.94 6.32
N ASP A 100 -1.32 -20.51 7.52
CA ASP A 100 0.05 -20.59 8.03
C ASP A 100 0.03 -21.17 9.45
N THR A 101 0.92 -22.12 9.73
CA THR A 101 0.97 -22.81 11.02
C THR A 101 1.64 -21.96 12.11
N SER A 102 2.38 -20.92 11.73
CA SER A 102 3.16 -20.08 12.65
C SER A 102 2.46 -18.79 13.07
N LYS A 103 1.51 -18.30 12.25
CA LYS A 103 0.73 -17.08 12.51
C LYS A 103 -0.69 -17.20 11.96
N PRO A 104 -1.71 -16.75 12.72
CA PRO A 104 -3.08 -16.73 12.23
C PRO A 104 -3.29 -15.60 11.23
N PHE A 105 -4.44 -15.63 10.56
CA PHE A 105 -4.95 -14.53 9.72
C PHE A 105 -3.97 -14.06 8.65
N CYS A 106 -3.27 -15.01 8.04
CA CYS A 106 -2.24 -14.72 7.07
C CYS A 106 -2.81 -14.46 5.67
N LEU A 107 -2.15 -13.56 4.95
CA LEU A 107 -2.37 -13.28 3.54
C LEU A 107 -1.03 -13.21 2.80
N GLU A 108 -1.05 -13.50 1.50
CA GLU A 108 0.15 -13.55 0.67
C GLU A 108 0.01 -12.65 -0.56
N LEU A 109 1.00 -11.77 -0.77
CA LEU A 109 1.22 -11.06 -2.03
C LEU A 109 2.24 -11.82 -2.87
N PHE A 110 1.83 -12.19 -4.08
CA PHE A 110 2.64 -13.03 -4.96
C PHE A 110 2.45 -12.63 -6.42
N SER A 111 3.43 -12.92 -7.28
CA SER A 111 3.25 -12.82 -8.72
C SER A 111 2.57 -14.09 -9.25
N ALA A 112 1.47 -13.94 -10.00
CA ALA A 112 0.82 -15.07 -10.67
C ALA A 112 1.76 -15.82 -11.64
N LYS A 113 2.82 -15.15 -12.12
CA LYS A 113 3.84 -15.72 -13.03
C LYS A 113 5.00 -16.40 -12.29
N GLY A 114 4.91 -16.56 -10.96
CA GLY A 114 5.96 -17.15 -10.15
C GLY A 114 7.26 -16.32 -10.11
N GLN A 115 7.19 -15.04 -10.48
CA GLN A 115 8.35 -14.15 -10.48
C GLN A 115 8.58 -13.55 -9.09
N LYS A 116 9.82 -13.14 -8.81
CA LYS A 116 10.13 -12.35 -7.61
C LYS A 116 9.35 -11.05 -7.63
N VAL A 117 8.81 -10.68 -6.47
CA VAL A 117 8.10 -9.42 -6.28
C VAL A 117 9.11 -8.27 -6.38
N LYS A 118 8.83 -7.31 -7.27
CA LYS A 118 9.60 -6.07 -7.35
C LYS A 118 9.23 -5.21 -6.15
N ALA A 119 10.24 -4.80 -5.40
CA ALA A 119 10.07 -3.95 -4.23
C ALA A 119 11.42 -3.32 -3.90
N CYS A 120 11.41 -2.24 -3.11
CA CYS A 120 12.61 -1.68 -2.50
C CYS A 120 12.46 -1.64 -0.97
N LYS A 121 13.58 -1.55 -0.27
CA LYS A 121 13.60 -1.32 1.17
C LYS A 121 14.85 -0.55 1.61
N THR A 122 14.75 0.12 2.73
CA THR A 122 15.83 0.83 3.39
C THR A 122 16.47 -0.07 4.45
N GLU A 123 17.79 -0.26 4.36
CA GLU A 123 18.57 -0.97 5.39
C GLU A 123 18.95 -0.04 6.56
N HIS A 124 19.50 -0.59 7.64
CA HIS A 124 19.84 0.18 8.86
C HIS A 124 20.75 1.40 8.61
N ARG A 125 21.49 1.43 7.49
CA ARG A 125 22.37 2.56 7.12
C ARG A 125 21.71 3.56 6.16
N GLY A 126 20.38 3.54 6.02
CA GLY A 126 19.67 4.43 5.09
C GLY A 126 19.79 4.04 3.61
N ARG A 127 20.55 2.99 3.29
CA ARG A 127 20.73 2.53 1.91
C ARG A 127 19.45 1.86 1.40
N VAL A 128 18.95 2.34 0.27
CA VAL A 128 17.86 1.69 -0.46
C VAL A 128 18.40 0.51 -1.26
N VAL A 129 17.78 -0.66 -1.08
CA VAL A 129 18.14 -1.92 -1.77
C VAL A 129 16.90 -2.59 -2.32
N GLN A 130 17.06 -3.40 -3.36
CA GLN A 130 15.97 -4.20 -3.90
C GLN A 130 15.50 -5.27 -2.89
N GLY A 131 14.17 -5.42 -2.78
CA GLY A 131 13.53 -6.47 -2.02
C GLY A 131 13.92 -7.87 -2.54
N LYS A 132 14.19 -8.79 -1.62
CA LYS A 132 14.57 -10.18 -1.92
C LYS A 132 13.43 -11.14 -1.58
N HIS A 133 12.23 -10.86 -2.08
CA HIS A 133 11.01 -11.58 -1.74
C HIS A 133 10.45 -12.31 -2.98
N GLN A 134 10.24 -13.62 -2.84
CA GLN A 134 9.46 -14.40 -3.82
C GLN A 134 7.97 -14.10 -3.68
N SER A 135 7.52 -13.94 -2.43
CA SER A 135 6.22 -13.45 -2.03
C SER A 135 6.36 -12.69 -0.70
N TYR A 136 5.34 -11.90 -0.37
CA TYR A 136 5.21 -11.27 0.94
C TYR A 136 4.08 -11.95 1.72
N LYS A 137 4.46 -12.67 2.78
CA LYS A 137 3.51 -13.18 3.77
C LYS A 137 3.29 -12.13 4.84
N LEU A 138 2.04 -11.76 5.04
CA LEU A 138 1.57 -10.80 6.04
C LEU A 138 0.57 -11.50 6.97
N SER A 139 0.42 -11.02 8.20
CA SER A 139 -0.53 -11.54 9.19
C SER A 139 -1.22 -10.36 9.88
N ALA A 140 -2.55 -10.38 9.85
CA ALA A 140 -3.41 -9.40 10.49
C ALA A 140 -3.72 -9.77 11.95
N SER A 141 -4.37 -8.86 12.68
CA SER A 141 -4.75 -9.09 14.08
C SER A 141 -5.96 -10.02 14.26
N ASN A 142 -6.84 -10.09 13.26
CA ASN A 142 -8.04 -10.92 13.24
C ASN A 142 -8.46 -11.20 11.78
N VAL A 143 -9.55 -11.96 11.61
CA VAL A 143 -10.05 -12.40 10.30
C VAL A 143 -10.63 -11.23 9.51
N GLU A 144 -11.34 -10.31 10.16
CA GLU A 144 -11.97 -9.14 9.54
C GLU A 144 -10.91 -8.20 8.95
N GLU A 145 -9.83 -7.95 9.70
CA GLU A 145 -8.70 -7.14 9.29
C GLU A 145 -7.95 -7.76 8.10
N ARG A 146 -7.78 -9.08 8.10
CA ARG A 146 -7.17 -9.81 6.98
C ARG A 146 -8.03 -9.66 5.73
N ASP A 147 -9.33 -9.92 5.85
CA ASP A 147 -10.24 -9.90 4.70
C ASP A 147 -10.40 -8.50 4.13
N SER A 148 -10.46 -7.49 5.00
CA SER A 148 -10.42 -6.08 4.60
C SER A 148 -9.11 -5.71 3.89
N TRP A 149 -7.94 -6.19 4.35
CA TRP A 149 -6.66 -5.99 3.64
C TRP A 149 -6.68 -6.65 2.27
N ILE A 150 -7.17 -7.89 2.17
CA ILE A 150 -7.28 -8.61 0.89
C ILE A 150 -8.18 -7.85 -0.09
N GLN A 151 -9.34 -7.37 0.38
CA GLN A 151 -10.27 -6.61 -0.46
C GLN A 151 -9.66 -5.30 -0.95
N ALA A 152 -9.08 -4.50 -0.05
CA ALA A 152 -8.46 -3.22 -0.41
C ALA A 152 -7.32 -3.43 -1.42
N ILE A 153 -6.42 -4.39 -1.17
CA ILE A 153 -5.32 -4.69 -2.09
C ILE A 153 -5.84 -5.17 -3.45
N ARG A 154 -6.91 -5.98 -3.51
CA ARG A 154 -7.52 -6.39 -4.79
C ARG A 154 -8.07 -5.21 -5.56
N ALA A 155 -8.69 -4.25 -4.89
CA ALA A 155 -9.22 -3.05 -5.51
C ALA A 155 -8.09 -2.17 -6.10
N SER A 156 -6.94 -2.09 -5.43
CA SER A 156 -5.80 -1.26 -5.86
C SER A 156 -4.81 -1.97 -6.82
N ILE A 157 -5.00 -3.25 -7.16
CA ILE A 157 -4.14 -3.93 -8.15
C ILE A 157 -4.50 -3.43 -9.56
N THR A 158 -3.63 -2.60 -10.13
CA THR A 158 -3.70 -2.17 -11.53
C THR A 158 -3.04 -3.20 -12.45
N LYS A 159 -3.72 -3.55 -13.56
CA LYS A 159 -3.13 -4.35 -14.64
C LYS A 159 -2.52 -3.40 -15.68
N ASP A 160 -1.21 -3.25 -15.67
CA ASP A 160 -0.49 -2.51 -16.71
C ASP A 160 -0.32 -3.39 -17.98
N PRO A 161 -0.92 -3.02 -19.14
CA PRO A 161 -0.78 -3.76 -20.39
C PRO A 161 0.66 -3.83 -20.93
N PHE A 162 1.52 -2.88 -20.58
CA PHE A 162 2.89 -2.75 -21.09
C PHE A 162 3.91 -3.55 -20.28
N TYR A 163 3.58 -3.94 -19.04
CA TYR A 163 4.47 -4.69 -18.18
C TYR A 163 4.91 -6.03 -18.80
N ASP A 164 4.00 -6.71 -19.48
CA ASP A 164 4.28 -7.99 -20.13
C ASP A 164 5.26 -7.82 -21.29
N LEU A 165 5.11 -6.74 -22.06
CA LEU A 165 6.01 -6.38 -23.15
C LEU A 165 7.43 -6.08 -22.62
N VAL A 166 7.54 -5.31 -21.52
CA VAL A 166 8.84 -4.99 -20.89
C VAL A 166 9.48 -6.22 -20.26
N SER A 167 8.70 -7.08 -19.59
CA SER A 167 9.18 -8.30 -18.94
C SER A 167 9.65 -9.36 -19.95
N VAL A 168 8.97 -9.48 -21.10
CA VAL A 168 9.42 -10.31 -22.22
C VAL A 168 10.72 -9.79 -22.81
N ARG A 169 10.84 -8.47 -23.03
CA ARG A 169 12.09 -7.84 -23.51
C ARG A 169 13.26 -8.08 -22.55
N LYS A 170 13.08 -7.87 -21.24
CA LYS A 170 14.15 -8.13 -20.25
C LYS A 170 14.63 -9.58 -20.26
N ARG A 171 13.72 -10.56 -20.39
CA ARG A 171 14.11 -11.98 -20.50
C ARG A 171 14.94 -12.28 -21.75
N LYS A 172 14.57 -11.71 -22.91
CA LYS A 172 15.31 -11.87 -24.17
C LYS A 172 16.71 -11.24 -24.12
N VAL A 173 16.84 -10.07 -23.49
CA VAL A 173 18.14 -9.40 -23.35
C VAL A 173 19.09 -10.21 -22.48
N ILE A 174 18.62 -10.71 -21.32
CA ILE A 174 19.44 -11.51 -20.39
C ILE A 174 19.90 -12.84 -21.03
N SER A 175 19.06 -13.47 -21.85
CA SER A 175 19.46 -14.69 -22.60
C SER A 175 20.50 -14.45 -23.68
N HIS A 176 20.65 -13.22 -24.19
CA HIS A 176 21.67 -12.88 -25.20
C HIS A 176 23.00 -12.41 -24.60
N THR A 177 23.07 -12.13 -23.30
CA THR A 177 24.30 -11.71 -22.61
C THR A 177 24.99 -12.86 -21.86
N SER A 178 24.47 -14.09 -21.95
CA SER A 178 24.97 -15.26 -21.22
C SER A 178 25.71 -16.27 -22.12
N LEU A 179 26.30 -15.81 -23.23
CA LEU A 179 27.22 -16.56 -24.09
C LEU A 179 28.57 -15.86 -24.12
#